data_AF-A2RJZ9-F1
#
_entry.id   AF-A2RJZ9-F1
#
_cell.length_a   1.000
_cell.length_b   1.000
_cell.length_c   1.000
_cell.angle_alpha   90.00
_cell.angle_beta   90.00
_cell.angle_gamma   90.00
#
_symmetry.space_group_name_H-M   'P 1'
#
loop_
_entity.id
_entity.type
_entity.pdbx_description
1 polymer ?
#
loop_
_entity_poly.entity_id
_entity_poly.type
_entity_poly.pdbx_seq_one_letter_code
_entity_poly.pdbx_strand_id
1 'polypeptide(L)'
;MAKDVNTLGLNPSGTKDLQKDFGFRNGVFYAVGSGSKALIYSQYNDVTKEFSQAMDKNAKIVATAPVYPMSSTDLEQFSLLDTPLKDFVTAQTQAFVSGQRPMSQWSSYVKDVQAKNSAKLIDMVNKAYKAAK
;
A
#
# COMPACT_ATOMS: atom_id res chain seq x y z
N MET A 1 -26.48 21.71 4.83
CA MET A 1 -25.52 21.82 5.96
C MET A 1 -25.89 23.06 6.76
N ALA A 2 -25.65 23.09 8.07
CA ALA A 2 -25.81 24.31 8.85
C ALA A 2 -24.87 25.40 8.33
N LYS A 3 -25.29 26.66 8.38
CA LYS A 3 -24.57 27.79 7.73
C LYS A 3 -23.17 28.02 8.30
N ASP A 4 -22.98 27.75 9.59
CA ASP A 4 -21.74 27.93 10.35
C ASP A 4 -20.82 26.70 10.34
N VAL A 5 -21.24 25.60 9.70
CA VAL A 5 -20.50 24.34 9.72
C VAL A 5 -19.79 24.09 8.41
N ASN A 6 -18.47 23.85 8.50
CA ASN A 6 -17.61 23.39 7.42
C ASN A 6 -17.35 21.88 7.53
N THR A 7 -17.19 21.24 6.37
CA THR A 7 -16.69 19.87 6.24
C THR A 7 -15.71 19.89 5.09
N LEU A 8 -14.43 19.63 5.35
CA LEU A 8 -13.42 19.43 4.32
C LEU A 8 -13.36 20.54 3.25
N GLY A 9 -13.83 21.77 3.54
CA GLY A 9 -13.89 22.86 2.57
C GLY A 9 -15.14 22.92 1.70
N LEU A 10 -16.16 22.09 1.94
CA LEU A 10 -17.47 22.17 1.25
C LEU A 10 -18.28 23.42 1.63
N ASN A 11 -17.98 24.02 2.78
CA ASN A 11 -18.50 25.32 3.18
C ASN A 11 -17.35 26.15 3.78
N PRO A 12 -16.51 26.77 2.94
CA PRO A 12 -15.34 27.52 3.41
C PRO A 12 -15.68 28.69 4.34
N SER A 13 -16.90 29.22 4.25
CA SER A 13 -17.40 30.28 5.16
C SER A 13 -17.83 29.77 6.54
N GLY A 14 -17.95 28.45 6.72
CA GLY A 14 -18.27 27.85 8.02
C GLY A 14 -17.09 27.95 8.99
N THR A 15 -17.36 28.37 10.23
CA THR A 15 -16.34 28.56 11.27
C THR A 15 -16.17 27.36 12.19
N LYS A 16 -17.16 26.45 12.25
CA LYS A 16 -17.10 25.20 13.02
C LYS A 16 -16.79 24.04 12.11
N ASP A 17 -15.85 23.19 12.50
CA ASP A 17 -15.52 21.97 11.77
C ASP A 17 -16.40 20.80 12.23
N LEU A 18 -17.10 20.17 11.28
CA LEU A 18 -18.06 19.11 11.58
C LEU A 18 -17.44 17.92 12.33
N GLN A 19 -16.18 17.59 12.06
CA GLN A 19 -15.48 16.50 12.72
C GLN A 19 -14.95 16.94 14.08
N LYS A 20 -14.20 18.03 14.11
CA LYS A 20 -13.52 18.50 15.32
C LYS A 20 -14.51 18.92 16.41
N ASP A 21 -15.56 19.65 16.03
CA ASP A 21 -16.44 20.30 17.00
C ASP A 21 -17.67 19.46 17.35
N PHE A 22 -18.01 18.47 16.53
CA PHE A 22 -19.22 17.65 16.73
C PHE A 22 -19.00 16.14 16.63
N GLY A 23 -17.79 15.68 16.32
CA GLY A 23 -17.47 14.25 16.23
C GLY A 23 -18.16 13.51 15.07
N PHE A 24 -18.71 14.23 14.09
CA PHE A 24 -19.37 13.63 12.93
C PHE A 24 -18.40 13.49 11.75
N ARG A 25 -18.62 12.46 10.93
CA ARG A 25 -17.77 12.03 9.79
C ARG A 25 -16.40 11.44 10.19
N ASN A 26 -15.88 10.56 9.35
CA ASN A 26 -14.65 9.80 9.59
C ASN A 26 -13.34 10.57 9.24
N GLY A 27 -13.36 11.90 9.22
CA GLY A 27 -12.20 12.73 8.88
C GLY A 27 -11.54 12.38 7.55
N VAL A 28 -10.27 11.97 7.57
CA VAL A 28 -9.52 11.55 6.37
C VAL A 28 -10.06 10.27 5.72
N PHE A 29 -10.84 9.47 6.44
CA PHE A 29 -11.53 8.28 5.93
C PHE A 29 -12.96 8.60 5.49
N TYR A 30 -13.29 9.86 5.26
CA TYR A 30 -14.64 10.24 4.85
C TYR A 30 -15.05 9.67 3.47
N ALA A 31 -14.06 9.34 2.64
CA ALA A 31 -14.21 8.77 1.30
C ALA A 31 -14.58 7.27 1.23
N VAL A 32 -14.72 6.55 2.35
CA VAL A 32 -15.21 5.16 2.32
C VAL A 32 -16.74 5.16 2.21
N GLY A 33 -17.24 5.45 1.01
CA GLY A 33 -18.66 5.39 0.67
C GLY A 33 -18.92 4.43 -0.48
N SER A 34 -19.81 3.46 -0.27
CA SER A 34 -20.41 2.66 -1.33
C SER A 34 -21.41 3.52 -2.10
N GLY A 35 -21.31 3.59 -3.44
CA GLY A 35 -22.21 4.39 -4.27
C GLY A 35 -21.61 4.74 -5.62
N SER A 36 -22.32 5.54 -6.43
CA SER A 36 -21.81 6.01 -7.72
C SER A 36 -20.68 7.02 -7.55
N LYS A 37 -19.77 7.13 -8.53
CA LYS A 37 -18.69 8.14 -8.52
C LYS A 37 -19.20 9.56 -8.32
N ALA A 38 -20.37 9.89 -8.87
CA ALA A 38 -21.00 11.19 -8.71
C ALA A 38 -21.35 11.50 -7.25
N LEU A 39 -21.86 10.51 -6.50
CA LEU A 39 -22.17 10.65 -5.08
C LEU A 39 -20.92 10.71 -4.20
N ILE A 40 -19.84 10.02 -4.59
CA ILE A 40 -18.56 10.10 -3.88
C ILE A 40 -17.91 11.47 -4.10
N TYR A 41 -17.87 11.94 -5.35
CA TYR A 41 -17.24 13.22 -5.69
C TYR A 41 -18.01 14.46 -5.21
N SER A 42 -19.32 14.37 -4.98
CA SER A 42 -20.08 15.50 -4.41
C SER A 42 -19.68 15.83 -2.97
N GLN A 43 -18.96 14.92 -2.33
CA GLN A 43 -18.50 15.02 -0.96
C GLN A 43 -17.03 15.46 -0.86
N TYR A 44 -16.35 15.62 -1.99
CA TYR A 44 -14.95 16.03 -2.06
C TYR A 44 -14.82 17.54 -2.27
N ASN A 45 -13.79 18.13 -1.67
CA ASN A 45 -13.31 19.43 -2.15
C ASN A 45 -12.62 19.32 -3.51
N ASP A 46 -12.37 20.46 -4.13
CA ASP A 46 -11.84 20.53 -5.49
C ASP A 46 -10.50 19.79 -5.63
N VAL A 47 -9.59 19.95 -4.67
CA VAL A 47 -8.28 19.28 -4.67
C VAL A 47 -8.42 17.75 -4.68
N THR A 48 -9.27 17.21 -3.81
CA THR A 48 -9.48 15.75 -3.71
C THR A 48 -10.17 15.22 -4.95
N LYS A 49 -11.09 15.99 -5.53
CA LYS A 49 -11.79 15.66 -6.76
C LYS A 49 -10.83 15.61 -7.95
N GLU A 50 -9.98 16.62 -8.12
CA GLU A 50 -8.96 16.66 -9.18
C GLU A 50 -7.98 15.48 -9.05
N PHE A 51 -7.48 15.22 -7.85
CA PHE A 51 -6.60 14.09 -7.60
C PHE A 51 -7.27 12.75 -7.94
N SER A 52 -8.51 12.54 -7.48
CA SER A 52 -9.25 11.30 -7.73
C SER A 52 -9.55 11.09 -9.21
N GLN A 53 -9.89 12.16 -9.94
CA GLN A 53 -10.11 12.10 -11.39
C GLN A 53 -8.82 11.82 -12.17
N ALA A 54 -7.70 12.40 -11.74
CA ALA A 54 -6.39 12.11 -12.32
C ALA A 54 -5.97 10.65 -12.08
N MET A 55 -6.22 10.13 -10.88
CA MET A 55 -6.00 8.72 -10.56
C MET A 55 -6.90 7.82 -11.39
N ASP A 56 -8.21 8.09 -11.46
CA ASP A 56 -9.14 7.28 -12.26
C ASP A 56 -8.79 7.26 -13.75
N LYS A 57 -8.27 8.37 -14.29
CA LYS A 57 -7.87 8.48 -15.70
C LYS A 57 -6.56 7.77 -16.00
N ASN A 58 -5.59 7.83 -15.09
CA ASN A 58 -4.21 7.43 -15.36
C ASN A 58 -3.80 6.13 -14.69
N ALA A 59 -4.46 5.73 -13.59
CA ALA A 59 -4.13 4.52 -12.86
C ALA A 59 -4.63 3.30 -13.64
N LYS A 60 -3.71 2.38 -13.89
CA LYS A 60 -4.05 1.04 -14.39
C LYS A 60 -4.33 0.15 -13.19
N ILE A 61 -5.53 -0.42 -13.11
CA ILE A 61 -5.81 -1.49 -12.16
C ILE A 61 -4.92 -2.67 -12.53
N VAL A 62 -3.96 -2.97 -11.66
CA VAL A 62 -3.11 -4.15 -11.79
C VAL A 62 -3.80 -5.27 -11.05
N ALA A 63 -4.13 -6.35 -11.76
CA ALA A 63 -4.61 -7.57 -11.12
C ALA A 63 -3.57 -8.02 -10.09
N THR A 64 -4.04 -8.48 -8.92
CA THR A 64 -3.14 -9.09 -7.94
C THR A 64 -2.40 -10.24 -8.63
N ALA A 65 -1.10 -10.39 -8.33
CA ALA A 65 -0.35 -11.53 -8.83
C ALA A 65 -1.10 -12.81 -8.43
N PRO A 66 -1.27 -13.78 -9.35
CA PRO A 66 -1.91 -15.05 -9.01
C PRO A 66 -1.14 -15.67 -7.85
N VAL A 67 -1.87 -16.24 -6.89
CA VAL A 67 -1.27 -16.98 -5.76
C VAL A 67 -0.26 -17.95 -6.33
N TYR A 68 0.93 -18.04 -5.73
CA TYR A 68 1.95 -18.99 -6.16
C TYR A 68 1.31 -20.38 -6.20
N PRO A 69 1.21 -21.04 -7.37
CA PRO A 69 0.50 -22.31 -7.51
C PRO A 69 1.41 -23.44 -7.01
N MET A 70 1.78 -23.35 -5.73
CA MET A 70 2.64 -24.29 -5.02
C MET A 70 1.78 -25.34 -4.33
N SER A 71 2.29 -26.57 -4.24
CA SER A 71 1.71 -27.59 -3.36
C SER A 71 1.87 -27.17 -1.89
N SER A 72 1.11 -27.79 -0.97
CA SER A 72 1.26 -27.54 0.47
C SER A 72 2.69 -27.78 0.97
N THR A 73 3.34 -28.83 0.48
CA THR A 73 4.74 -29.16 0.81
C THR A 73 5.71 -28.10 0.29
N ASP A 74 5.52 -27.63 -0.94
CA ASP A 74 6.38 -26.57 -1.51
C ASP A 74 6.18 -25.24 -0.77
N LEU A 75 4.94 -24.92 -0.36
CA LEU A 75 4.63 -23.73 0.45
C LEU A 75 5.30 -23.78 1.82
N GLU A 76 5.30 -24.94 2.48
CA GLU A 76 5.99 -25.10 3.76
C GLU A 76 7.49 -24.84 3.60
N GLN A 77 8.13 -25.47 2.62
CA GLN A 77 9.55 -25.24 2.31
C GLN A 77 9.84 -23.79 1.92
N PHE A 78 8.93 -23.15 1.20
CA PHE A 78 9.03 -21.75 0.81
C PHE A 78 9.01 -20.86 2.06
N SER A 79 8.05 -21.06 2.95
CA SER A 79 7.87 -20.24 4.15
C SER A 79 9.05 -20.31 5.13
N LEU A 80 9.72 -21.47 5.21
CA LEU A 80 10.95 -21.67 5.99
C LEU A 80 12.12 -20.80 5.52
N LEU A 81 12.13 -20.40 4.24
CA LEU A 81 13.16 -19.54 3.66
C LEU A 81 12.71 -18.08 3.56
N ASP A 82 11.43 -17.86 3.20
CA ASP A 82 10.85 -16.54 2.95
C ASP A 82 10.76 -15.71 4.22
N THR A 83 10.30 -16.30 5.33
CA THR A 83 10.12 -15.60 6.61
C THR A 83 11.43 -14.98 7.13
N PRO A 84 12.52 -15.75 7.36
CA PRO A 84 13.76 -15.17 7.86
C PRO A 84 14.42 -14.20 6.88
N LEU A 85 14.21 -14.38 5.57
CA LEU A 85 14.72 -13.43 4.58
C LEU A 85 13.97 -12.09 4.66
N LYS A 86 12.64 -12.11 4.78
CA LYS A 86 11.82 -10.91 4.95
C LYS A 86 12.15 -10.16 6.23
N ASP A 87 12.36 -10.87 7.33
CA ASP A 87 12.78 -10.26 8.59
C ASP A 87 14.12 -9.55 8.44
N PHE A 88 15.09 -10.21 7.79
CA PHE A 88 16.38 -9.60 7.47
C PHE A 88 16.24 -8.35 6.60
N VAL A 89 15.51 -8.44 5.48
CA VAL A 89 15.28 -7.30 4.56
C VAL A 89 14.61 -6.14 5.28
N THR A 90 13.63 -6.42 6.14
CA THR A 90 12.91 -5.40 6.93
C THR A 90 13.87 -4.70 7.89
N ALA A 91 14.67 -5.47 8.65
CA ALA A 91 15.67 -4.91 9.56
C ALA A 91 16.73 -4.07 8.82
N GLN A 92 17.23 -4.53 7.67
CA GLN A 92 18.20 -3.76 6.88
C GLN A 92 17.59 -2.50 6.28
N THR A 93 16.32 -2.55 5.84
CA THR A 93 15.59 -1.38 5.36
C THR A 93 15.49 -0.32 6.46
N GLN A 94 15.15 -0.71 7.69
CA GLN A 94 15.14 0.19 8.84
C GLN A 94 16.53 0.79 9.12
N ALA A 95 17.59 -0.01 9.00
CA ALA A 95 18.96 0.47 9.17
C ALA A 95 19.36 1.51 8.11
N PHE A 96 18.94 1.34 6.85
CA PHE A 96 19.15 2.35 5.80
C PHE A 96 18.34 3.62 6.07
N VAL A 97 17.05 3.49 6.42
CA VAL A 97 16.15 4.63 6.69
C VAL A 97 16.63 5.46 7.88
N SER A 98 17.11 4.81 8.94
CA SER A 98 17.61 5.48 10.14
C SER A 98 19.06 5.97 10.01
N GLY A 99 19.75 5.66 8.91
CA GLY A 99 21.16 6.00 8.70
C GLY A 99 22.17 5.12 9.46
N GLN A 100 21.72 4.10 10.20
CA GLN A 100 22.59 3.10 10.84
C GLN A 100 23.42 2.32 9.81
N ARG A 101 22.89 2.14 8.59
CA ARG A 101 23.61 1.58 7.44
C ARG A 101 23.68 2.64 6.33
N PRO A 102 24.88 3.06 5.89
CA PRO A 102 24.99 4.03 4.81
C PRO A 102 24.70 3.38 3.45
N MET A 103 24.11 4.15 2.52
CA MET A 103 23.79 3.67 1.16
C MET A 103 25.00 3.18 0.36
N SER A 104 26.22 3.58 0.71
CA SER A 104 27.45 3.04 0.13
C SER A 104 27.61 1.52 0.32
N GLN A 105 26.92 0.93 1.29
CA GLN A 105 26.91 -0.52 1.53
C GLN A 105 25.84 -1.29 0.75
N TRP A 106 25.12 -0.66 -0.17
CA TRP A 106 24.06 -1.30 -0.94
C TRP A 106 24.49 -2.62 -1.61
N SER A 107 25.66 -2.63 -2.27
CA SER A 107 26.16 -3.84 -2.93
C SER A 107 26.48 -4.98 -1.95
N SER A 108 26.90 -4.65 -0.72
CA SER A 108 27.10 -5.66 0.33
C SER A 108 25.75 -6.22 0.78
N TYR A 109 24.76 -5.36 1.01
CA TYR A 109 23.40 -5.76 1.36
C TYR A 109 22.81 -6.73 0.32
N VAL A 110 22.97 -6.44 -0.98
CA VAL A 110 22.51 -7.35 -2.05
C VAL A 110 23.17 -8.73 -1.96
N LYS A 111 24.47 -8.79 -1.65
CA LYS A 111 25.18 -10.07 -1.42
C LYS A 111 24.66 -10.79 -0.18
N ASP A 112 24.37 -10.08 0.91
CA ASP A 112 23.80 -10.66 2.13
C ASP A 112 22.43 -11.30 1.85
N VAL A 113 21.59 -10.64 1.06
CA VAL A 113 20.28 -11.15 0.62
C VAL A 113 20.43 -12.41 -0.23
N GLN A 114 21.39 -12.42 -1.17
CA GLN A 114 21.68 -13.59 -2.01
C GLN A 114 22.18 -14.78 -1.18
N ALA A 115 23.08 -14.53 -0.22
CA ALA A 115 23.60 -15.54 0.69
C ALA A 115 22.50 -16.15 1.58
N LYS A 116 21.39 -15.44 1.78
CA LYS A 116 20.19 -15.90 2.49
C LYS A 116 19.16 -16.59 1.58
N ASN A 117 19.62 -17.24 0.52
CA ASN A 117 18.81 -18.08 -0.37
C ASN A 117 17.72 -17.34 -1.17
N SER A 118 17.86 -16.04 -1.43
CA SER A 118 16.88 -15.29 -2.25
C SER A 118 16.74 -15.87 -3.66
N ALA A 119 17.83 -16.37 -4.25
CA ALA A 119 17.80 -17.03 -5.56
C ALA A 119 16.93 -18.31 -5.54
N LYS A 120 17.04 -19.12 -4.48
CA LYS A 120 16.25 -20.34 -4.33
C LYS A 120 14.75 -20.04 -4.24
N LEU A 121 14.36 -18.99 -3.51
CA LEU A 121 12.97 -18.55 -3.44
C LEU A 121 12.40 -18.15 -4.81
N ILE A 122 13.19 -17.40 -5.59
CA ILE A 122 12.82 -17.01 -6.96
C ILE A 122 12.65 -18.25 -7.84
N ASP A 123 13.55 -19.23 -7.75
CA ASP A 123 13.45 -20.47 -8.52
C ASP A 123 12.22 -21.30 -8.16
N MET A 124 11.89 -21.41 -6.87
CA MET A 124 10.68 -22.10 -6.40
C MET A 124 9.41 -21.46 -6.99
N VAL A 125 9.31 -20.14 -6.96
CA VAL A 125 8.18 -19.39 -7.52
C VAL A 125 8.09 -19.56 -9.04
N ASN A 126 9.22 -19.43 -9.73
CA ASN A 126 9.27 -19.60 -11.19
C ASN A 126 8.89 -21.02 -11.61
N LYS A 127 9.32 -22.05 -10.86
CA LYS A 127 8.94 -23.44 -11.09
C LYS A 127 7.44 -23.64 -10.93
N ALA A 128 6.85 -23.09 -9.85
CA ALA A 128 5.40 -23.16 -9.63
C ALA A 128 4.62 -22.55 -10.80
N TYR A 129 4.99 -21.34 -11.23
CA TYR A 129 4.34 -20.69 -12.38
C TYR A 129 4.50 -21.46 -13.70
N LYS A 130 5.66 -22.09 -13.93
CA LYS A 130 5.85 -22.94 -15.13
C LYS A 130 4.98 -24.19 -15.10
N ALA A 131 4.75 -24.77 -13.93
CA ALA A 131 3.92 -25.97 -13.77
C ALA A 131 2.42 -25.69 -13.89
N ALA A 132 1.98 -24.45 -13.64
CA ALA A 132 0.58 -24.04 -13.72
C ALA A 132 0.15 -23.51 -15.11
N LYS A 133 1.08 -23.42 -16.06
CA LYS A 133 0.80 -23.11 -17.48
C LYS A 133 0.48 -24.40 -18.23
#